data_AF-A0A5N7AB42-F1
#
_entry.id   AF-A0A5N7AB42-F1
#
_cell.length_a   1.000
_cell.length_b   1.000
_cell.length_c   1.000
_cell.angle_alpha   90.00
_cell.angle_beta   90.00
_cell.angle_gamma   90.00
#
_symmetry.space_group_name_H-M   'P 1'
#
loop_
_entity.id
_entity.type
_entity.pdbx_description
1 polymer ?
#
loop_
_entity_poly.entity_id
_entity_poly.type
_entity_poly.pdbx_seq_one_letter_code
_entity_poly.pdbx_strand_id
1 'polypeptide(L)'
;SIPTRRELVREAARAPSTAQVKEAQRELQEHYWTTCPLSHKPLIRPIVADCVGNMYNKDAILKFLLPGEEIEGISSKADCEEILCGRVKGLRDVVELKFEIDTEQSQHPSTKLDKQEGWICPVTAKQLGPNVKAVYLVPCGHVFSEEAVRQLKGDKCLQCNESYTEENVIPILPTKSEDKQELVARAQKLAEQGLSHSLKKAPGSKKRKKQANGDAAETEGASRSNTSTPKPNATNGIKHAATAMLTARVLEEENEKKKRRKMMGLNENLDSLFTKDSKDGKMNNTDFMTRGFTLPAGSRK
;
A
#
# COMPACT_ATOMS: atom_id res chain seq x y z
N SER A 1 -2.05 -35.50 -45.27
CA SER A 1 -3.50 -35.78 -45.18
C SER A 1 -4.07 -34.93 -44.07
N ILE A 2 -5.22 -34.28 -44.29
CA ILE A 2 -5.89 -33.46 -43.26
C ILE A 2 -6.64 -34.42 -42.32
N PRO A 3 -6.48 -34.31 -40.99
CA PRO A 3 -7.14 -35.19 -40.03
C PRO A 3 -8.67 -35.15 -40.15
N THR A 4 -9.32 -36.30 -39.96
CA THR A 4 -10.79 -36.36 -40.02
C THR A 4 -11.40 -35.85 -38.71
N ARG A 5 -12.62 -35.29 -38.78
CA ARG A 5 -13.36 -34.79 -37.59
C ARG A 5 -13.45 -35.81 -36.45
N ARG A 6 -13.50 -37.10 -36.76
CA ARG A 6 -13.56 -38.18 -35.76
C ARG A 6 -12.24 -38.37 -35.01
N GLU A 7 -11.11 -38.16 -35.69
CA GLU A 7 -9.78 -38.23 -35.09
C GLU A 7 -9.55 -37.03 -34.17
N LEU A 8 -9.90 -35.82 -34.63
CA LEU A 8 -9.81 -34.59 -33.82
C LEU A 8 -10.64 -34.67 -32.52
N VAL A 9 -11.87 -35.20 -32.59
CA VAL A 9 -12.72 -35.36 -31.40
C VAL A 9 -12.15 -36.41 -30.44
N ARG A 10 -11.54 -37.47 -30.96
CA ARG A 10 -10.95 -38.55 -30.14
C ARG A 10 -9.64 -38.12 -29.49
N GLU A 11 -8.86 -37.26 -30.15
CA GLU A 11 -7.67 -36.63 -29.60
C GLU A 11 -8.01 -35.58 -28.53
N ALA A 12 -9.02 -34.74 -28.76
CA ALA A 12 -9.48 -33.76 -27.77
C ALA A 12 -10.12 -34.41 -26.52
N ALA A 13 -10.74 -35.58 -26.66
CA ALA A 13 -11.28 -36.36 -25.54
C ALA A 13 -10.21 -37.15 -24.77
N ARG A 14 -8.97 -37.20 -25.27
CA ARG A 14 -7.88 -37.91 -24.60
C ARG A 14 -7.33 -37.05 -23.48
N ALA A 15 -7.29 -37.60 -22.27
CA ALA A 15 -6.60 -36.95 -21.16
C ALA A 15 -5.15 -36.64 -21.57
N PRO A 16 -4.67 -35.39 -21.38
CA PRO A 16 -3.33 -35.02 -21.78
C PRO A 16 -2.32 -35.91 -21.07
N SER A 17 -1.30 -36.34 -21.82
CA SER A 17 -0.22 -37.14 -21.25
C SER A 17 0.52 -36.36 -20.16
N THR A 18 1.17 -37.07 -19.24
CA THR A 18 1.96 -36.46 -18.17
C THR A 18 3.07 -35.55 -18.71
N ALA A 19 3.61 -35.85 -19.89
CA ALA A 19 4.57 -35.00 -20.59
C ALA A 19 3.93 -33.69 -21.07
N GLN A 20 2.77 -33.77 -21.73
CA GLN A 20 2.03 -32.60 -22.19
C GLN A 20 1.59 -31.69 -21.04
N VAL A 21 1.17 -32.26 -19.90
CA VAL A 21 0.82 -31.47 -18.71
C VAL A 21 2.04 -30.74 -18.14
N LYS A 22 3.20 -31.40 -18.06
CA LYS A 22 4.44 -30.78 -17.57
C LYS A 22 4.93 -29.68 -18.50
N GLU A 23 4.82 -29.87 -19.81
CA GLU A 23 5.17 -28.89 -20.81
C GLU A 23 4.28 -27.65 -20.73
N ALA A 24 2.95 -27.83 -20.71
CA ALA A 24 2.00 -26.73 -20.52
C ALA A 24 2.25 -25.96 -19.21
N GLN A 25 2.60 -26.67 -18.13
CA GLN A 25 2.95 -26.03 -16.86
C GLN A 25 4.23 -25.19 -16.97
N ARG A 26 5.24 -25.65 -17.73
CA ARG A 26 6.49 -24.92 -17.97
C ARG A 26 6.23 -23.65 -18.79
N GLU A 27 5.46 -23.77 -19.88
CA GLU A 27 5.05 -22.63 -20.71
C GLU A 27 4.28 -21.58 -19.90
N LEU A 28 3.37 -22.04 -19.03
CA LEU A 28 2.61 -21.15 -18.16
C LEU A 28 3.50 -20.44 -17.14
N GLN A 29 4.51 -21.13 -16.60
CA GLN A 29 5.50 -20.53 -15.71
C GLN A 29 6.35 -19.48 -16.43
N GLU A 30 6.84 -19.79 -17.63
CA GLU A 30 7.56 -18.83 -18.47
C GLU A 30 6.72 -17.57 -18.75
N HIS A 31 5.44 -17.74 -19.06
CA HIS A 31 4.50 -16.64 -19.25
C HIS A 31 4.33 -15.79 -17.98
N TYR A 32 4.15 -16.41 -16.80
CA TYR A 32 3.97 -15.66 -15.56
C TYR A 32 5.23 -14.94 -15.08
N TRP A 33 6.42 -15.44 -15.42
CA TRP A 33 7.69 -14.77 -15.12
C TRP A 33 7.97 -13.57 -16.04
N THR A 34 7.27 -13.47 -17.17
CA THR A 34 7.52 -12.44 -18.19
C THR A 34 6.36 -11.48 -18.37
N THR A 35 5.14 -11.85 -18.02
CA THR A 35 3.91 -11.12 -18.38
C THR A 35 3.00 -10.90 -17.17
N CYS A 36 2.53 -9.66 -17.01
CA CYS A 36 1.60 -9.29 -15.95
C CYS A 36 0.18 -9.81 -16.24
N PRO A 37 -0.44 -10.59 -15.33
CA PRO A 37 -1.78 -11.15 -15.55
C PRO A 37 -2.88 -10.11 -15.73
N LEU A 38 -2.76 -8.94 -15.10
CA LEU A 38 -3.81 -7.90 -15.13
C LEU A 38 -3.74 -7.00 -16.36
N SER A 39 -2.55 -6.82 -16.95
CA SER A 39 -2.36 -5.89 -18.06
C SER A 39 -1.97 -6.57 -19.37
N HIS A 40 -1.62 -7.86 -19.33
CA HIS A 40 -1.05 -8.62 -20.44
C HIS A 40 0.19 -7.95 -21.07
N LYS A 41 0.87 -7.10 -20.29
CA LYS A 41 2.11 -6.43 -20.68
C LYS A 41 3.31 -7.13 -20.04
N PRO A 42 4.51 -6.99 -20.62
CA PRO A 42 5.73 -7.47 -19.99
C PRO A 42 5.88 -6.97 -18.55
N LEU A 43 6.42 -7.81 -17.68
CA LEU A 43 6.76 -7.44 -16.31
C LEU A 43 7.94 -6.47 -16.32
N ILE A 44 7.71 -5.27 -15.77
CA ILE A 44 8.69 -4.18 -15.74
C ILE A 44 8.69 -3.61 -14.32
N ARG A 45 9.88 -3.38 -13.75
CA ARG A 45 10.02 -2.79 -12.43
C ARG A 45 9.40 -1.38 -12.40
N PRO A 46 8.67 -1.00 -11.34
CA PRO A 46 8.47 -1.75 -10.09
C PRO A 46 7.42 -2.88 -10.22
N ILE A 47 7.81 -4.08 -9.81
CA ILE A 47 6.96 -5.28 -9.77
C ILE A 47 6.50 -5.48 -8.32
N VAL A 48 5.25 -5.89 -8.13
CA VAL A 48 4.69 -6.20 -6.81
C VAL A 48 4.17 -7.64 -6.77
N ALA A 49 4.16 -8.25 -5.59
CA ALA A 49 3.59 -9.56 -5.34
C ALA A 49 2.42 -9.53 -4.36
N ASP A 50 1.41 -10.37 -4.62
CA ASP A 50 0.31 -10.62 -3.68
C ASP A 50 0.67 -11.67 -2.62
N CYS A 51 -0.27 -11.96 -1.72
CA CYS A 51 -0.07 -12.93 -0.64
C CYS A 51 0.14 -14.38 -1.08
N VAL A 52 -0.16 -14.71 -2.34
CA VAL A 52 0.03 -16.05 -2.92
C VAL A 52 1.29 -16.10 -3.81
N GLY A 53 2.01 -14.99 -3.92
CA GLY A 53 3.26 -14.90 -4.68
C GLY A 53 3.07 -14.68 -6.17
N ASN A 54 1.89 -14.25 -6.62
CA ASN A 54 1.68 -13.82 -8.00
C ASN A 54 2.28 -12.44 -8.22
N MET A 55 2.92 -12.24 -9.38
CA MET A 55 3.60 -11.01 -9.75
C MET A 55 2.73 -10.13 -10.64
N TYR A 56 2.77 -8.83 -10.38
CA TYR A 56 2.05 -7.83 -11.16
C TYR A 56 2.89 -6.57 -11.34
N ASN A 57 2.67 -5.84 -12.42
CA ASN A 57 3.22 -4.50 -12.53
C ASN A 57 2.51 -3.58 -11.53
N LYS A 58 3.27 -2.73 -10.82
CA LYS A 58 2.71 -1.82 -9.82
C LYS A 58 1.69 -0.86 -10.43
N ASP A 59 1.90 -0.44 -11.67
CA ASP A 59 0.97 0.43 -12.39
C ASP A 59 -0.38 -0.26 -12.65
N ALA A 60 -0.38 -1.55 -12.97
CA ALA A 60 -1.59 -2.34 -13.18
C ALA A 60 -2.41 -2.49 -11.89
N ILE A 61 -1.75 -2.75 -10.76
CA ILE A 61 -2.41 -2.78 -9.44
C ILE A 61 -2.96 -1.41 -9.06
N LEU A 62 -2.20 -0.34 -9.29
CA LEU A 62 -2.67 1.01 -9.02
C LEU A 62 -3.91 1.35 -9.84
N LYS A 63 -3.90 1.04 -11.15
CA LYS A 63 -5.04 1.19 -12.04
C LYS A 63 -6.25 0.42 -11.52
N PHE A 64 -6.10 -0.86 -11.18
CA PHE A 64 -7.19 -1.67 -10.61
C PHE A 64 -7.81 -1.07 -9.34
N LEU A 65 -6.99 -0.47 -8.46
CA LEU A 65 -7.44 0.13 -7.21
C LEU A 65 -8.14 1.49 -7.39
N LEU A 66 -8.04 2.13 -8.56
CA LEU A 66 -8.71 3.40 -8.81
C LEU A 66 -10.21 3.20 -9.07
N PRO A 67 -11.06 4.13 -8.58
CA PRO A 67 -12.48 4.09 -8.87
C PRO A 67 -12.75 4.42 -10.34
N GLY A 68 -13.26 3.44 -11.10
CA GLY A 68 -13.66 3.54 -12.50
C GLY A 68 -13.99 2.16 -13.07
N GLU A 69 -14.84 2.07 -14.09
CA GLU A 69 -15.19 0.81 -14.77
C GLU A 69 -14.30 0.55 -16.00
N GLU A 70 -13.87 1.60 -16.69
CA GLU A 70 -12.98 1.52 -17.85
C GLU A 70 -11.64 2.18 -17.52
N ILE A 71 -10.60 1.35 -17.38
CA ILE A 71 -9.25 1.82 -17.08
C ILE A 71 -8.33 1.31 -18.17
N GLU A 72 -7.85 2.24 -19.00
CA GLU A 72 -7.01 1.90 -20.14
C GLU A 72 -5.74 1.15 -19.71
N GLY A 73 -5.46 0.04 -20.40
CA GLY A 73 -4.22 -0.71 -20.26
C GLY A 73 -4.19 -1.73 -19.12
N ILE A 74 -5.35 -2.08 -18.56
CA ILE A 74 -5.59 -3.34 -17.82
C ILE A 74 -6.83 -4.04 -18.40
N SER A 75 -6.99 -5.33 -18.09
CA SER A 75 -8.20 -6.11 -18.42
C SER A 75 -9.43 -5.53 -17.72
N SER A 76 -10.62 -6.03 -18.08
CA SER A 76 -11.85 -5.54 -17.46
C SER A 76 -11.81 -5.73 -15.94
N LYS A 77 -12.55 -4.89 -15.20
CA LYS A 77 -12.58 -4.97 -13.74
C LYS A 77 -13.05 -6.33 -13.23
N ALA A 78 -13.98 -6.97 -13.95
CA ALA A 78 -14.47 -8.31 -13.63
C ALA A 78 -13.38 -9.37 -13.78
N ASP A 79 -12.63 -9.34 -14.88
CA ASP A 79 -11.53 -10.28 -15.11
C ASP A 79 -10.41 -10.08 -14.08
N CYS A 80 -10.11 -8.82 -13.75
CA CYS A 80 -9.12 -8.49 -12.73
C CYS A 80 -9.55 -8.99 -11.34
N GLU A 81 -10.83 -8.89 -10.99
CA GLU A 81 -11.37 -9.42 -9.74
C GLU A 81 -11.32 -10.95 -9.71
N GLU A 82 -11.58 -11.62 -10.83
CA GLU A 82 -11.41 -13.07 -10.95
C GLU A 82 -9.94 -13.47 -10.73
N ILE A 83 -9.00 -12.76 -11.36
CA ILE A 83 -7.57 -13.02 -11.21
C ILE A 83 -7.13 -12.80 -9.77
N LEU A 84 -7.54 -11.70 -9.13
CA LEU A 84 -7.11 -11.32 -7.78
C LEU A 84 -7.90 -12.04 -6.68
N CYS A 85 -9.09 -12.58 -6.97
CA CYS A 85 -10.04 -13.18 -6.03
C CYS A 85 -10.17 -12.40 -4.70
N GLY A 86 -10.28 -11.07 -4.75
CA GLY A 86 -10.38 -10.21 -3.57
C GLY A 86 -9.16 -10.18 -2.64
N ARG A 87 -8.00 -10.72 -3.06
CA ARG A 87 -6.76 -10.74 -2.27
C ARG A 87 -6.13 -9.36 -2.13
N VAL A 88 -6.33 -8.48 -3.09
CA VAL A 88 -5.75 -7.13 -3.12
C VAL A 88 -6.87 -6.11 -2.99
N LYS A 89 -6.96 -5.46 -1.83
CA LYS A 89 -7.93 -4.38 -1.56
C LYS A 89 -7.25 -3.01 -1.46
N GLY A 90 -5.93 -3.01 -1.28
CA GLY A 90 -5.13 -1.81 -1.35
C GLY A 90 -3.63 -2.11 -1.42
N LEU A 91 -2.82 -1.06 -1.46
CA LEU A 91 -1.35 -1.16 -1.57
C LEU A 91 -0.66 -1.84 -0.38
N ARG A 92 -1.37 -2.12 0.71
CA ARG A 92 -0.82 -2.85 1.87
C ARG A 92 -0.85 -4.37 1.66
N ASP A 93 -1.71 -4.83 0.74
CA ASP A 93 -1.90 -6.26 0.45
C ASP A 93 -0.90 -6.77 -0.59
N VAL A 94 -0.05 -5.88 -1.12
CA VAL A 94 1.02 -6.21 -2.05
C VAL A 94 2.37 -5.72 -1.53
N VAL A 95 3.44 -6.44 -1.87
CA VAL A 95 4.83 -6.09 -1.52
C VAL A 95 5.62 -5.85 -2.79
N GLU A 96 6.38 -4.76 -2.85
CA GLU A 96 7.25 -4.45 -3.98
C GLU A 96 8.48 -5.37 -3.98
N LEU A 97 8.70 -6.06 -5.10
CA LEU A 97 9.80 -6.99 -5.29
C LEU A 97 11.06 -6.26 -5.72
N LYS A 98 12.16 -6.52 -5.01
CA LYS A 98 13.49 -5.98 -5.31
C LYS A 98 14.35 -7.09 -5.89
N PHE A 99 14.46 -7.08 -7.22
CA PHE A 99 15.32 -7.96 -7.99
C PHE A 99 16.71 -7.34 -8.15
N GLU A 100 17.74 -8.18 -8.03
CA GLU A 100 19.10 -7.85 -8.46
C GLU A 100 19.21 -8.11 -9.98
N ILE A 101 19.87 -7.21 -10.72
CA ILE A 101 19.97 -7.30 -12.18
C ILE A 101 21.33 -7.86 -12.56
N ASP A 102 21.36 -8.80 -13.49
CA ASP A 102 22.58 -9.25 -14.12
C ASP A 102 23.12 -8.18 -15.06
N THR A 103 24.14 -7.45 -14.59
CA THR A 103 24.80 -6.41 -15.38
C THR A 103 25.76 -6.97 -16.42
N GLU A 104 26.20 -8.23 -16.30
CA GLU A 104 27.16 -8.85 -17.22
C GLU A 104 26.47 -9.30 -18.52
N GLN A 105 25.29 -9.92 -18.43
CA GLN A 105 24.48 -10.28 -19.62
C GLN A 105 23.93 -9.06 -20.37
N SER A 106 23.80 -7.92 -19.70
CA SER A 106 23.28 -6.68 -20.32
C SER A 106 24.25 -6.03 -21.32
N GLN A 107 25.52 -6.45 -21.36
CA GLN A 107 26.58 -5.85 -22.19
C GLN A 107 26.75 -6.48 -23.59
N HIS A 108 26.08 -7.60 -23.89
CA HIS A 108 26.11 -8.22 -25.22
C HIS A 108 24.76 -8.07 -25.96
N PRO A 109 24.48 -6.90 -26.59
CA PRO A 109 23.26 -6.67 -27.34
C PRO A 109 23.37 -7.28 -28.75
N SER A 110 23.38 -8.60 -28.89
CA SER A 110 23.45 -9.24 -30.22
C SER A 110 22.11 -9.29 -30.96
N THR A 111 20.97 -9.04 -30.30
CA THR A 111 19.67 -9.03 -30.99
C THR A 111 18.72 -8.01 -30.35
N LYS A 112 18.33 -6.98 -31.11
CA LYS A 112 17.56 -5.80 -30.66
C LYS A 112 16.09 -6.07 -30.23
N LEU A 113 15.69 -7.32 -30.02
CA LEU A 113 14.27 -7.70 -29.88
C LEU A 113 13.84 -8.14 -28.47
N ASP A 114 14.73 -8.62 -27.60
CA ASP A 114 14.36 -9.05 -26.23
C ASP A 114 15.20 -8.33 -25.17
N LYS A 115 14.85 -7.07 -24.89
CA LYS A 115 15.43 -6.27 -23.80
C LYS A 115 14.78 -6.59 -22.45
N GLN A 116 14.64 -7.86 -22.10
CA GLN A 116 14.13 -8.23 -20.78
C GLN A 116 15.29 -8.25 -19.78
N GLU A 117 15.13 -7.57 -18.65
CA GLU A 117 16.15 -7.52 -17.61
C GLU A 117 16.40 -8.94 -17.09
N GLY A 118 17.65 -9.41 -17.11
CA GLY A 118 18.03 -10.65 -16.45
C GLY A 118 18.05 -10.44 -14.94
N TRP A 119 17.26 -11.19 -14.19
CA TRP A 119 17.25 -11.13 -12.73
C TRP A 119 18.10 -12.25 -12.15
N ILE A 120 18.90 -11.93 -11.13
CA ILE A 120 19.78 -12.89 -10.46
C ILE A 120 19.53 -12.91 -8.96
N CYS A 121 19.83 -14.04 -8.32
CA CYS A 121 19.88 -14.10 -6.88
C CYS A 121 21.17 -13.44 -6.38
N PRO A 122 21.11 -12.46 -5.45
CA PRO A 122 22.30 -11.76 -4.95
C PRO A 122 23.26 -12.66 -4.14
N VAL A 123 22.83 -13.86 -3.76
CA VAL A 123 23.63 -14.81 -2.96
C VAL A 123 24.23 -15.91 -3.83
N THR A 124 23.40 -16.52 -4.70
CA THR A 124 23.83 -17.67 -5.51
C THR A 124 24.30 -17.29 -6.90
N ALA A 125 24.11 -16.03 -7.31
CA ALA A 125 24.33 -15.51 -8.66
C ALA A 125 23.59 -16.31 -9.76
N LYS A 126 22.63 -17.17 -9.38
CA LYS A 126 21.79 -17.92 -10.32
C LYS A 126 20.71 -17.02 -10.91
N GLN A 127 20.44 -17.17 -12.21
CA GLN A 127 19.32 -16.53 -12.87
C GLN A 127 18.00 -16.94 -12.18
N LEU A 128 17.21 -15.94 -11.74
CA LEU A 128 15.86 -16.13 -11.25
C LEU A 128 14.90 -16.24 -12.44
N GLY A 129 13.95 -17.15 -12.36
CA GLY A 129 13.03 -17.41 -13.46
C GLY A 129 12.26 -18.72 -13.27
N PRO A 130 11.61 -19.25 -14.32
CA PRO A 130 10.74 -20.43 -14.23
C PRO A 130 11.48 -21.71 -13.81
N ASN A 131 12.80 -21.76 -14.02
CA ASN A 131 13.64 -22.93 -13.71
C ASN A 131 14.17 -22.93 -12.27
N VAL A 132 14.14 -21.78 -11.58
CA VAL A 132 14.69 -21.62 -10.24
C VAL A 132 13.58 -21.17 -9.31
N LYS A 133 13.31 -21.96 -8.28
CA LYS A 133 12.35 -21.56 -7.25
C LYS A 133 12.86 -20.31 -6.53
N ALA A 134 12.14 -19.21 -6.71
CA ALA A 134 12.45 -17.94 -6.09
C ALA A 134 11.48 -17.67 -4.93
N VAL A 135 11.97 -16.98 -3.92
CA VAL A 135 11.20 -16.53 -2.76
C VAL A 135 11.49 -15.06 -2.52
N TYR A 136 10.54 -14.33 -1.94
CA TYR A 136 10.80 -12.99 -1.40
C TYR A 136 10.49 -12.92 0.08
N LEU A 137 11.15 -11.98 0.74
CA LEU A 137 11.06 -11.81 2.19
C LEU A 137 10.13 -10.64 2.52
N VAL A 138 9.14 -10.88 3.36
CA VAL A 138 8.25 -9.83 3.90
C VAL A 138 8.81 -9.35 5.24
N PRO A 139 8.90 -8.02 5.50
CA PRO A 139 8.31 -6.92 4.73
C PRO A 139 9.24 -6.27 3.68
N CYS A 140 10.50 -6.68 3.60
CA CYS A 140 11.54 -5.93 2.89
C CYS A 140 11.43 -5.99 1.34
N GLY A 141 10.85 -7.07 0.81
CA GLY A 141 10.63 -7.29 -0.62
C GLY A 141 11.83 -7.83 -1.42
N HIS A 142 12.97 -8.11 -0.79
CA HIS A 142 14.13 -8.67 -1.50
C HIS A 142 13.89 -10.11 -1.95
N VAL A 143 14.34 -10.42 -3.17
CA VAL A 143 14.13 -11.71 -3.83
C VAL A 143 15.40 -12.56 -3.80
N PHE A 144 15.25 -13.84 -3.46
CA PHE A 144 16.34 -14.81 -3.39
C PHE A 144 15.90 -16.14 -4.03
N SER A 145 16.85 -17.00 -4.38
CA SER A 145 16.54 -18.40 -4.63
C SER A 145 16.13 -19.09 -3.32
N GLU A 146 15.13 -19.97 -3.35
CA GLU A 146 14.67 -20.75 -2.18
C GLU A 146 15.83 -21.51 -1.52
N GLU A 147 16.73 -22.07 -2.33
CA GLU A 147 17.91 -22.80 -1.86
C GLU A 147 18.82 -21.94 -0.96
N ALA A 148 19.00 -20.66 -1.31
CA ALA A 148 19.84 -19.73 -0.55
C ALA A 148 19.25 -19.46 0.83
N VAL A 149 17.95 -19.17 0.89
CA VAL A 149 17.25 -18.90 2.16
C VAL A 149 17.26 -20.13 3.05
N ARG A 150 17.03 -21.33 2.47
CA ARG A 150 17.01 -22.60 3.20
C ARG A 150 18.38 -22.99 3.78
N GLN A 151 19.47 -22.69 3.07
CA GLN A 151 20.82 -23.03 3.53
C GLN A 151 21.33 -22.08 4.61
N LEU A 152 21.01 -20.79 4.50
CA LEU A 152 21.55 -19.77 5.40
C LEU A 152 20.79 -19.68 6.73
N LYS A 153 19.52 -20.13 6.78
CA LYS A 153 18.68 -20.19 8.00
C LYS A 153 18.81 -18.93 8.88
N GLY A 154 18.79 -17.76 8.23
CA GLY A 154 18.83 -16.48 8.91
C GLY A 154 17.46 -16.01 9.37
N ASP A 155 17.44 -15.13 10.37
CA ASP A 155 16.28 -14.35 10.82
C ASP A 155 16.27 -12.92 10.25
N LYS A 156 17.26 -12.58 9.41
CA LYS A 156 17.47 -11.25 8.83
C LYS A 156 17.81 -11.31 7.35
N CYS A 157 17.27 -10.37 6.58
CA CYS A 157 17.49 -10.25 5.15
C CYS A 157 18.97 -9.94 4.84
N LEU A 158 19.54 -10.63 3.86
CA LEU A 158 20.97 -10.53 3.54
C LEU A 158 21.35 -9.26 2.77
N GLN A 159 20.37 -8.54 2.21
CA GLN A 159 20.60 -7.28 1.50
C GLN A 159 20.37 -6.04 2.37
N CYS A 160 19.42 -6.09 3.30
CA CYS A 160 19.02 -4.91 4.10
C CYS A 160 19.01 -5.12 5.61
N ASN A 161 19.35 -6.31 6.09
CA ASN A 161 19.34 -6.71 7.51
C ASN A 161 17.98 -6.61 8.22
N GLU A 162 16.89 -6.43 7.46
CA GLU A 162 15.54 -6.40 8.01
C GLU A 162 15.12 -7.78 8.51
N SER A 163 14.60 -7.86 9.73
CA SER A 163 14.19 -9.11 10.36
C SER A 163 12.95 -9.70 9.69
N TYR A 164 12.91 -11.02 9.52
CA TYR A 164 11.75 -11.75 9.01
C TYR A 164 11.57 -13.06 9.78
N THR A 165 10.39 -13.65 9.68
CA THR A 165 10.10 -14.98 10.24
C THR A 165 10.00 -16.00 9.11
N GLU A 166 10.16 -17.29 9.40
CA GLU A 166 10.08 -18.35 8.38
C GLU A 166 8.73 -18.34 7.63
N GLU A 167 7.64 -18.01 8.33
CA GLU A 167 6.31 -17.83 7.71
C GLU A 167 6.26 -16.66 6.72
N ASN A 168 7.18 -15.69 6.82
CA ASN A 168 7.27 -14.52 5.96
C ASN A 168 8.22 -14.70 4.76
N VAL A 169 8.62 -15.94 4.48
CA VAL A 169 9.30 -16.35 3.24
C VAL A 169 8.25 -16.82 2.25
N ILE A 170 8.05 -16.06 1.17
CA ILE A 170 6.95 -16.29 0.24
C ILE A 170 7.48 -16.77 -1.10
N PRO A 171 7.17 -17.99 -1.54
CA PRO A 171 7.48 -18.47 -2.89
C PRO A 171 6.84 -17.58 -3.96
N ILE A 172 7.62 -17.25 -4.98
CA ILE A 172 7.14 -16.56 -6.18
C ILE A 172 6.57 -17.59 -7.14
N LEU A 173 5.36 -17.35 -7.63
CA LEU A 173 4.67 -18.17 -8.63
C LEU A 173 4.73 -19.67 -8.31
N PRO A 174 4.30 -20.11 -7.09
CA PRO A 174 4.37 -21.51 -6.70
C PRO A 174 3.66 -22.43 -7.70
N THR A 175 4.31 -23.51 -8.09
CA THR A 175 3.75 -24.52 -9.00
C THR A 175 2.88 -25.54 -8.28
N LYS A 176 3.21 -25.85 -7.03
CA LYS A 176 2.45 -26.81 -6.22
C LYS A 176 1.19 -26.16 -5.67
N SER A 177 0.09 -26.91 -5.69
CA SER A 177 -1.16 -26.50 -5.05
C SER A 177 -1.04 -26.40 -3.53
N GLU A 178 -0.19 -27.24 -2.91
CA GLU A 178 0.08 -27.25 -1.47
C GLU A 178 0.67 -25.91 -1.02
N ASP A 179 1.76 -25.46 -1.65
CA ASP A 179 2.39 -24.17 -1.36
C ASP A 179 1.38 -23.00 -1.48
N LYS A 180 0.49 -23.03 -2.48
CA LYS A 180 -0.57 -22.02 -2.62
C LYS A 180 -1.55 -22.04 -1.46
N GLN A 181 -1.97 -23.22 -1.01
CA GLN A 181 -2.91 -23.37 0.11
C GLN A 181 -2.28 -22.89 1.42
N GLU A 182 -0.99 -23.18 1.65
CA GLU A 182 -0.26 -22.68 2.81
C GLU A 182 -0.18 -21.14 2.83
N LEU A 183 0.08 -20.52 1.67
CA LEU A 183 0.10 -19.07 1.54
C LEU A 183 -1.27 -18.43 1.77
N VAL A 184 -2.34 -19.06 1.30
CA VAL A 184 -3.72 -18.63 1.59
C VAL A 184 -4.03 -18.75 3.08
N ALA A 185 -3.65 -19.86 3.73
CA ALA A 185 -3.83 -20.05 5.16
C ALA A 185 -3.04 -19.00 5.97
N ARG A 186 -1.82 -18.67 5.56
CA ARG A 186 -1.04 -17.57 6.13
C ARG A 186 -1.77 -16.23 5.99
N ALA A 187 -2.30 -15.92 4.81
CA ALA A 187 -3.03 -14.67 4.59
C ALA A 187 -4.27 -14.55 5.49
N GLN A 188 -4.97 -15.67 5.72
CA GLN A 188 -6.10 -15.73 6.67
C GLN A 188 -5.65 -15.46 8.11
N LYS A 189 -4.57 -16.12 8.58
CA LYS A 189 -4.00 -15.86 9.91
C LYS A 189 -3.61 -14.39 10.11
N LEU A 190 -2.98 -13.77 9.12
CA LEU A 190 -2.63 -12.35 9.18
C LEU A 190 -3.89 -11.46 9.24
N ALA A 191 -4.92 -11.78 8.46
CA ALA A 191 -6.19 -11.05 8.49
C ALA A 191 -6.88 -11.14 9.87
N GLU A 192 -6.86 -12.30 10.52
CA GLU A 192 -7.37 -12.48 11.90
C GLU A 192 -6.60 -11.65 12.93
N GLN A 193 -5.30 -11.49 12.73
CA GLN A 193 -4.44 -10.62 13.54
C GLN A 193 -4.60 -9.13 13.19
N GLY A 194 -5.37 -8.80 12.15
CA GLY A 194 -5.57 -7.43 11.67
C GLY A 194 -4.34 -6.87 10.95
N LEU A 195 -3.51 -7.74 10.38
CA LEU A 195 -2.37 -7.41 9.53
C LEU A 195 -2.69 -7.70 8.06
N SER A 196 -2.09 -6.92 7.18
CA SER A 196 -2.08 -7.13 5.73
C SER A 196 -0.87 -7.97 5.33
N HIS A 197 -0.79 -8.34 4.05
CA HIS A 197 0.34 -9.10 3.52
C HIS A 197 1.69 -8.43 3.77
N SER A 198 1.76 -7.09 3.69
CA SER A 198 2.97 -6.31 4.02
C SER A 198 3.30 -6.24 5.52
N LEU A 199 2.63 -7.02 6.38
CA LEU A 199 2.68 -6.93 7.86
C LEU A 199 2.26 -5.54 8.41
N LYS A 200 1.64 -4.72 7.58
CA LYS A 200 1.08 -3.42 7.98
C LYS A 200 -0.32 -3.63 8.52
N LYS A 201 -0.73 -2.81 9.50
CA LYS A 201 -2.07 -2.87 10.09
C LYS A 201 -3.16 -2.72 9.01
N ALA A 202 -4.13 -3.62 9.01
CA ALA A 202 -5.25 -3.61 8.07
C ALA A 202 -6.21 -2.43 8.36
N PRO A 203 -6.77 -1.78 7.32
CA PRO A 203 -7.76 -0.72 7.50
C PRO A 203 -9.02 -1.28 8.20
N GLY A 204 -9.52 -0.55 9.21
CA GLY A 204 -10.72 -0.97 9.95
C GLY A 204 -10.49 -1.89 11.16
N SER A 205 -9.24 -2.30 11.44
CA SER A 205 -8.89 -3.04 12.66
C SER A 205 -8.99 -2.12 13.90
N LYS A 206 -10.21 -1.95 14.41
CA LYS A 206 -10.50 -1.36 15.71
C LYS A 206 -9.67 -2.12 16.76
N LYS A 207 -8.93 -1.38 17.59
CA LYS A 207 -8.12 -1.89 18.69
C LYS A 207 -9.01 -2.70 19.63
N ARG A 208 -9.16 -4.01 19.39
CA ARG A 208 -9.75 -4.92 20.35
C ARG A 208 -8.69 -5.10 21.43
N LYS A 209 -8.85 -4.36 22.53
CA LYS A 209 -8.11 -4.58 23.77
C LYS A 209 -8.45 -6.00 24.23
N LYS A 210 -7.65 -6.99 23.80
CA LYS A 210 -7.70 -8.33 24.37
C LYS A 210 -7.16 -8.22 25.78
N GLN A 211 -8.04 -8.39 26.76
CA GLN A 211 -7.64 -8.69 28.12
C GLN A 211 -6.87 -10.02 28.08
N ALA A 212 -5.59 -9.96 28.40
CA ALA A 212 -4.85 -11.06 28.98
C ALA A 212 -4.05 -10.44 30.14
N ASN A 213 -4.44 -10.82 31.35
CA ASN A 213 -3.68 -10.64 32.58
C ASN A 213 -2.31 -11.31 32.33
N GLY A 214 -1.19 -10.58 32.29
CA GLY A 214 -0.39 -10.19 33.46
C GLY A 214 0.88 -11.05 33.47
N ASP A 215 2.01 -10.54 33.01
CA ASP A 215 3.02 -9.88 33.84
C ASP A 215 4.16 -9.35 32.95
N ALA A 216 4.91 -8.39 33.46
CA ALA A 216 5.72 -7.46 32.70
C ALA A 216 7.16 -7.96 32.48
N ALA A 217 7.74 -7.62 31.32
CA ALA A 217 9.15 -7.28 31.18
C ALA A 217 9.37 -6.58 29.83
N GLU A 218 9.08 -5.28 29.78
CA GLU A 218 9.67 -4.38 28.79
C GLU A 218 11.16 -4.22 29.11
N THR A 219 12.01 -4.44 28.11
CA THR A 219 13.32 -3.81 28.04
C THR A 219 13.35 -2.96 26.78
N GLU A 220 12.96 -1.69 26.93
CA GLU A 220 13.49 -0.62 26.10
C GLU A 220 14.69 0.00 26.86
N GLY A 221 15.81 0.15 26.17
CA GLY A 221 16.80 1.19 26.47
C GLY A 221 16.85 2.11 25.27
N ALA A 222 17.02 3.42 25.35
CA ALA A 222 17.21 4.39 26.43
C ALA A 222 16.88 5.76 25.75
N SER A 223 16.60 6.89 26.39
CA SER A 223 17.16 7.46 27.61
C SER A 223 16.47 8.83 27.85
N ARG A 224 16.61 9.34 29.09
CA ARG A 224 16.52 10.75 29.54
C ARG A 224 15.23 11.29 30.20
N SER A 225 15.31 11.25 31.55
CA SER A 225 15.00 12.32 32.52
C SER A 225 13.57 12.85 32.61
N ASN A 226 12.81 12.30 33.57
CA ASN A 226 11.67 12.98 34.19
C ASN A 226 12.14 13.73 35.45
N THR A 227 12.14 15.06 35.38
CA THR A 227 11.81 15.90 36.53
C THR A 227 10.29 15.87 36.68
N SER A 228 9.83 15.72 37.92
CA SER A 228 8.43 15.65 38.33
C SER A 228 7.72 17.00 38.16
N THR A 229 6.61 17.03 37.40
CA THR A 229 5.58 18.07 37.54
C THR A 229 4.17 17.51 37.30
N PRO A 230 3.14 18.06 37.95
CA PRO A 230 1.85 17.41 38.17
C PRO A 230 0.88 17.55 37.00
N LYS A 231 0.00 16.56 36.82
CA LYS A 231 -1.15 16.61 35.92
C LYS A 231 -2.15 17.70 36.37
N PRO A 232 -2.53 18.66 35.52
CA PRO A 232 -3.81 19.33 35.66
C PRO A 232 -4.87 18.59 34.82
N ASN A 233 -5.98 18.30 35.47
CA ASN A 233 -7.25 18.02 34.82
C ASN A 233 -7.63 19.21 33.93
N ALA A 234 -7.97 18.99 32.65
CA ALA A 234 -9.07 19.66 31.96
C ALA A 234 -9.24 19.26 30.48
N THR A 235 -10.34 18.53 30.23
CA THR A 235 -11.42 18.90 29.29
C THR A 235 -11.12 19.28 27.83
N ASN A 236 -10.20 18.63 27.12
CA ASN A 236 -10.27 18.61 25.66
C ASN A 236 -9.84 17.23 25.17
N GLY A 237 -10.69 16.56 24.37
CA GLY A 237 -10.64 15.13 24.00
C GLY A 237 -9.43 14.66 23.18
N ILE A 238 -8.23 15.16 23.46
CA ILE A 238 -6.97 14.78 22.83
C ILE A 238 -6.33 13.68 23.69
N LYS A 239 -6.26 12.46 23.15
CA LYS A 239 -5.84 11.25 23.88
C LYS A 239 -4.32 11.09 24.02
N HIS A 240 -3.54 11.94 23.35
CA HIS A 240 -2.08 11.92 23.38
C HIS A 240 -1.54 13.07 24.23
N ALA A 241 -0.81 12.73 25.31
CA ALA A 241 -0.35 13.70 26.31
C ALA A 241 0.60 14.75 25.73
N ALA A 242 1.55 14.35 24.88
CA ALA A 242 2.48 15.28 24.22
C ALA A 242 1.74 16.28 23.31
N THR A 243 0.74 15.80 22.56
CA THR A 243 -0.08 16.65 21.70
C THR A 243 -0.94 17.60 22.52
N ALA A 244 -1.53 17.14 23.64
CA ALA A 244 -2.31 17.97 24.54
C ALA A 244 -1.47 19.10 25.16
N MET A 245 -0.24 18.78 25.58
CA MET A 245 0.71 19.77 26.13
C MET A 245 1.13 20.82 25.09
N LEU A 246 1.41 20.39 23.85
CA LEU A 246 1.72 21.31 22.76
C LEU A 246 0.54 22.22 22.45
N THR A 247 -0.68 21.66 22.36
CA THR A 247 -1.89 22.47 22.13
C THR A 247 -2.18 23.44 23.27
N ALA A 248 -1.93 23.05 24.52
CA ALA A 248 -2.09 23.94 25.67
C ALA A 248 -1.10 25.11 25.61
N ARG A 249 0.18 24.83 25.33
CA ARG A 249 1.21 25.87 25.18
C ARG A 249 0.92 26.85 24.04
N VAL A 250 0.48 26.34 22.89
CA VAL A 250 0.13 27.19 21.74
C VAL A 250 -1.06 28.09 22.05
N LEU A 251 -2.08 27.57 22.76
CA LEU A 251 -3.24 28.36 23.18
C LEU A 251 -2.88 29.41 24.23
N GLU A 252 -1.96 29.08 25.15
CA GLU A 252 -1.41 30.04 26.11
C GLU A 252 -0.63 31.16 25.41
N GLU A 253 0.23 30.82 24.43
CA GLU A 253 1.00 31.80 23.66
C GLU A 253 0.11 32.73 22.82
N GLU A 254 -0.94 32.20 22.18
CA GLU A 254 -1.94 33.00 21.46
C GLU A 254 -2.70 33.94 22.41
N ASN A 255 -3.07 33.46 23.59
CA ASN A 255 -3.73 34.29 24.60
C ASN A 255 -2.81 35.37 25.15
N GLU A 256 -1.52 35.09 25.33
CA GLU A 256 -0.52 36.09 25.70
C GLU A 256 -0.29 37.09 24.58
N LYS A 257 -0.24 36.68 23.30
CA LYS A 257 -0.17 37.60 22.15
C LYS A 257 -1.41 38.49 22.08
N LYS A 258 -2.61 37.94 22.31
CA LYS A 258 -3.85 38.73 22.40
C LYS A 258 -3.83 39.70 23.59
N LYS A 259 -3.34 39.29 24.75
CA LYS A 259 -3.16 40.17 25.92
C LYS A 259 -2.12 41.26 25.65
N ARG A 260 -1.00 40.93 25.02
CA ARG A 260 0.04 41.89 24.60
C ARG A 260 -0.52 42.89 23.60
N ARG A 261 -1.32 42.46 22.62
CA ARG A 261 -2.04 43.35 21.69
C ARG A 261 -3.02 44.28 22.41
N LYS A 262 -3.70 43.80 23.47
CA LYS A 262 -4.57 44.64 24.31
C LYS A 262 -3.79 45.60 25.22
N MET A 263 -2.62 45.20 25.71
CA MET A 263 -1.80 45.99 26.64
C MET A 263 -0.90 47.03 25.94
N MET A 264 -0.54 46.81 24.66
CA MET A 264 0.27 47.77 23.88
C MET A 264 -0.53 48.94 23.30
N GLY A 265 -1.81 49.10 23.68
CA GLY A 265 -2.66 50.21 23.26
C GLY A 265 -3.04 50.11 21.79
N LEU A 266 -4.34 49.94 21.50
CA LEU A 266 -4.82 50.27 20.18
C LEU A 266 -4.58 51.77 19.97
N ASN A 267 -3.92 52.14 18.86
CA ASN A 267 -3.90 53.53 18.43
C ASN A 267 -5.35 53.95 18.20
N GLU A 268 -5.86 54.91 18.97
CA GLU A 268 -7.24 55.42 18.88
C GLU A 268 -7.61 55.84 17.44
N ASN A 269 -6.60 56.27 16.66
CA ASN A 269 -6.74 56.62 15.24
C ASN A 269 -7.13 55.44 14.33
N LEU A 270 -6.85 54.19 14.70
CA LEU A 270 -7.23 53.00 13.93
C LEU A 270 -8.60 52.46 14.36
N ASP A 271 -8.99 52.66 15.61
CA ASP A 271 -10.32 52.25 16.10
C ASP A 271 -11.42 53.18 15.57
N SER A 272 -11.16 54.48 15.41
CA SER A 272 -12.11 55.43 14.82
C SER A 272 -12.39 55.21 13.33
N LEU A 273 -11.53 54.45 12.63
CA LEU A 273 -11.74 54.09 11.22
C LEU A 273 -12.65 52.88 11.03
N PHE A 274 -12.86 52.06 12.07
CA PHE A 274 -13.60 50.80 11.96
C PHE A 274 -14.78 50.66 12.94
N THR A 275 -14.97 51.59 13.89
CA THR A 275 -16.22 51.64 14.67
C THR A 275 -17.29 52.44 13.95
N LYS A 276 -18.28 51.73 13.40
CA LYS A 276 -19.53 52.30 12.90
C LYS A 276 -20.33 52.86 14.08
N ASP A 277 -20.54 54.17 14.10
CA ASP A 277 -21.36 54.87 15.09
C ASP A 277 -22.71 54.17 15.29
N SER A 278 -22.98 53.77 16.52
CA SER A 278 -24.23 53.16 16.93
C SER A 278 -25.21 54.25 17.32
N LYS A 279 -26.06 54.67 16.37
CA LYS A 279 -27.31 55.33 16.72
C LYS A 279 -28.44 54.87 15.79
N ASP A 280 -29.51 54.45 16.46
CA ASP A 280 -30.87 54.26 15.96
C ASP A 280 -31.20 53.00 15.15
N GLY A 281 -32.24 52.30 15.60
CA GLY A 281 -33.18 51.64 14.71
C GLY A 281 -33.01 50.13 14.56
N LYS A 282 -33.59 49.40 15.51
CA LYS A 282 -34.11 48.02 15.36
C LYS A 282 -34.69 47.80 13.95
N MET A 283 -34.04 47.02 13.07
CA MET A 283 -34.66 46.50 11.85
C MET A 283 -33.96 45.23 11.35
N ASN A 284 -34.80 44.32 10.86
CA ASN A 284 -34.54 42.91 10.59
C ASN A 284 -33.33 42.64 9.68
N ASN A 285 -32.61 41.56 10.02
CA ASN A 285 -31.55 40.99 9.21
C ASN A 285 -32.14 40.44 7.90
N THR A 286 -32.10 41.25 6.84
CA THR A 286 -32.33 40.78 5.47
C THR A 286 -31.09 41.09 4.63
N ASP A 287 -30.60 40.04 4.01
CA ASP A 287 -29.38 39.93 3.23
C ASP A 287 -29.25 41.05 2.17
N PHE A 288 -28.08 41.69 2.15
CA PHE A 288 -27.76 42.83 1.28
C PHE A 288 -27.73 42.44 -0.21
N MET A 289 -27.62 41.14 -0.51
CA MET A 289 -27.53 40.59 -1.87
C MET A 289 -28.89 40.43 -2.57
N THR A 290 -30.03 40.63 -1.90
CA THR A 290 -31.38 40.42 -2.48
C THR A 290 -32.23 41.67 -2.64
N ARG A 291 -31.69 42.87 -2.39
CA ARG A 291 -32.41 44.13 -2.68
C ARG A 291 -32.39 44.41 -4.18
N GLY A 292 -33.38 43.89 -4.90
CA GLY A 292 -33.72 44.32 -6.25
C GLY A 292 -33.97 45.83 -6.31
N PHE A 293 -33.49 46.48 -7.36
CA PHE A 293 -33.65 47.92 -7.59
C PHE A 293 -35.14 48.28 -7.74
N THR A 294 -35.65 49.12 -6.83
CA THR A 294 -36.89 49.88 -7.01
C THR A 294 -36.54 51.35 -7.22
N LEU A 295 -36.85 51.86 -8.42
CA LEU A 295 -36.70 53.27 -8.78
C LEU A 295 -37.79 54.10 -8.06
N PRO A 296 -37.44 55.19 -7.36
CA PRO A 296 -38.47 56.06 -6.80
C PRO A 296 -39.08 56.95 -7.90
N ALA A 297 -40.40 56.84 -8.05
CA ALA A 297 -41.23 57.76 -8.80
C ALA A 297 -41.22 59.14 -8.11
N GLY A 298 -40.69 60.17 -8.76
CA GLY A 298 -40.70 61.51 -8.18
C GLY A 298 -39.75 62.56 -8.76
N SER A 299 -39.34 62.50 -10.02
CA SER A 299 -38.74 63.66 -10.69
C SER A 299 -39.86 64.53 -11.28
N ARG A 300 -40.50 65.34 -10.43
CA ARG A 300 -41.20 66.55 -10.87
C ARG A 300 -40.27 67.74 -10.69
N LYS A 301 -39.75 68.25 -11.80
CA LYS A 301 -39.78 69.67 -12.15
C LYS A 301 -40.15 69.76 -13.61
#